data_AF-A0A0B1TFJ2-F1
#
_entry.id   AF-A0A0B1TFJ2-F1
#
_cell.length_a   1.000
_cell.length_b   1.000
_cell.length_c   1.000
_cell.angle_alpha   90.00
_cell.angle_beta   90.00
_cell.angle_gamma   90.00
#
_symmetry.space_group_name_H-M   'P 1'
#
loop_
_entity.id
_entity.type
_entity.pdbx_description
1 polymer ?
#
loop_
_entity_poly.entity_id
_entity_poly.type
_entity_poly.pdbx_seq_one_letter_code
_entity_poly.pdbx_strand_id
1 'polypeptide(L)'
;MERDQSVENLKYLSSRQALGDIAEFIIGMNKGYGLRDPVWITFGGSYAGSLSLWARQEYPELVAGAVGSSAPLEAKLDFWDDQEVAEARLRSENEGCASSFEKAYEEMSNMTKSLDGRIQLKKLLKLVYEYY
;
A
#
# COMPACT_ATOMS: atom_id res chain seq x y z
N MET A 1 8.44 -3.99 -20.23
CA MET A 1 7.73 -2.92 -19.50
C MET A 1 7.40 -1.83 -20.49
N GLU A 2 6.11 -1.53 -20.65
CA GLU A 2 5.69 -0.35 -21.41
C GLU A 2 6.31 0.90 -20.80
N ARG A 3 6.92 1.74 -21.64
CA ARG A 3 7.67 2.93 -21.21
C ARG A 3 6.78 4.17 -21.06
N ASP A 4 5.54 4.09 -21.50
CA ASP A 4 4.58 5.19 -21.49
C ASP A 4 3.51 4.95 -20.41
N GLN A 5 3.62 5.70 -19.30
CA GLN A 5 2.71 5.66 -18.16
C GLN A 5 1.61 6.74 -18.22
N SER A 6 1.25 7.19 -19.42
CA SER A 6 0.09 8.07 -19.61
C SER A 6 -1.20 7.43 -19.07
N VAL A 7 -2.14 8.25 -18.62
CA VAL A 7 -3.44 7.79 -18.08
C VAL A 7 -4.15 6.86 -19.07
N GLU A 8 -4.03 7.15 -20.38
CA GLU A 8 -4.62 6.33 -21.45
C GLU A 8 -4.07 4.90 -21.45
N ASN A 9 -2.77 4.71 -21.24
CA ASN A 9 -2.15 3.38 -21.18
C ASN A 9 -2.41 2.67 -19.84
N LEU A 10 -2.73 3.41 -18.77
CA LEU A 10 -3.08 2.85 -17.46
C LEU A 10 -4.55 2.43 -17.35
N LYS A 11 -5.34 2.50 -18.43
CA LYS A 11 -6.77 2.13 -18.43
C LYS A 11 -7.09 0.72 -17.94
N TYR A 12 -6.12 -0.20 -17.99
CA TYR A 12 -6.26 -1.57 -17.49
C TYR A 12 -5.65 -1.79 -16.10
N LEU A 13 -4.96 -0.79 -15.54
CA LEU A 13 -4.35 -0.89 -14.22
C LEU A 13 -5.44 -0.82 -13.13
N SER A 14 -5.95 -1.98 -12.74
CA SER A 14 -6.94 -2.08 -11.66
C SER A 14 -6.80 -3.41 -10.91
N SER A 15 -7.21 -3.41 -9.65
CA SER A 15 -7.27 -4.64 -8.83
C SER A 15 -8.21 -5.67 -9.45
N ARG A 16 -9.34 -5.24 -10.04
CA ARG A 16 -10.28 -6.14 -10.74
C ARG A 16 -9.62 -6.90 -11.89
N GLN A 17 -8.84 -6.21 -12.73
CA GLN A 17 -8.11 -6.87 -13.81
C GLN A 17 -7.04 -7.83 -13.25
N ALA A 18 -6.30 -7.40 -12.22
CA ALA A 18 -5.31 -8.29 -11.58
C ALA A 18 -5.93 -9.56 -10.97
N LEU A 19 -7.14 -9.48 -10.41
CA LEU A 19 -7.89 -10.64 -9.92
C LEU A 19 -8.31 -11.55 -11.09
N GLY A 20 -8.76 -10.98 -12.21
CA GLY A 20 -9.03 -11.72 -13.43
C GLY A 20 -7.79 -12.44 -13.97
N ASP A 21 -6.63 -11.78 -13.96
CA ASP A 21 -5.36 -12.38 -14.37
C ASP A 21 -4.96 -13.57 -13.47
N ILE A 22 -5.24 -13.50 -12.16
CA ILE A 22 -5.02 -14.63 -11.23
C ILE A 22 -5.92 -15.82 -11.59
N ALA A 23 -7.19 -15.58 -11.89
CA ALA A 23 -8.13 -16.62 -12.30
C ALA A 23 -7.71 -17.28 -13.63
N GLU A 24 -7.38 -16.48 -14.63
CA GLU A 24 -6.91 -16.96 -15.94
C GLU A 24 -5.58 -17.72 -15.82
N PHE A 25 -4.67 -17.28 -14.95
CA PHE A 25 -3.45 -18.04 -14.65
C PHE A 25 -3.77 -19.44 -14.12
N ILE A 26 -4.66 -19.55 -13.13
CA ILE A 26 -5.05 -20.85 -12.55
C ILE A 26 -5.66 -21.76 -13.62
N ILE A 27 -6.60 -21.25 -14.41
CA ILE A 27 -7.25 -22.00 -15.49
C ILE A 27 -6.21 -22.46 -16.53
N GLY A 28 -5.34 -21.54 -16.95
CA GLY A 28 -4.28 -21.80 -17.92
C GLY A 28 -3.29 -22.86 -17.44
N MET A 29 -2.86 -22.79 -16.18
CA MET A 29 -1.95 -23.76 -15.58
C MET A 29 -2.61 -25.13 -15.44
N ASN A 30 -3.86 -25.19 -14.98
CA ASN A 30 -4.59 -26.45 -14.86
C ASN A 30 -4.71 -27.14 -16.23
N LYS A 31 -5.04 -26.39 -17.27
CA LYS A 31 -5.14 -26.91 -18.64
C LYS A 31 -3.78 -27.30 -19.21
N GLY A 32 -2.76 -26.45 -19.06
CA GLY A 32 -1.42 -26.65 -19.61
C GLY A 32 -0.71 -27.88 -19.04
N TYR A 33 -0.94 -28.17 -17.76
CA TYR A 33 -0.35 -29.32 -17.07
C TYR A 33 -1.30 -30.51 -16.91
N GLY A 34 -2.55 -30.41 -17.39
CA GLY A 34 -3.54 -31.50 -17.31
C GLY A 34 -3.93 -31.86 -15.87
N LEU A 35 -3.93 -30.87 -14.96
CA LEU A 35 -4.27 -31.08 -13.55
C LEU A 35 -5.76 -31.42 -13.40
N ARG A 36 -6.07 -32.48 -12.66
CA ARG A 36 -7.44 -32.89 -12.32
C ARG A 36 -7.69 -32.59 -10.85
N ASP A 37 -8.75 -31.85 -10.57
CA ASP A 37 -9.16 -31.39 -9.23
C ASP A 37 -8.02 -30.77 -8.39
N PRO A 38 -7.25 -29.81 -8.95
CA PRO A 38 -6.15 -29.18 -8.21
C PRO A 38 -6.67 -28.27 -7.10
N VAL A 39 -5.93 -28.21 -6.00
CA VAL A 39 -6.19 -27.30 -4.88
C VAL A 39 -5.22 -26.12 -4.96
N TRP A 40 -5.76 -24.92 -5.17
CA TRP A 40 -4.98 -23.68 -5.22
C TRP A 40 -5.14 -22.89 -3.92
N ILE A 41 -3.99 -22.46 -3.37
CA ILE A 41 -3.92 -21.54 -2.23
C ILE A 41 -3.11 -20.32 -2.68
N THR A 42 -3.66 -19.12 -2.52
CA THR A 42 -2.95 -17.87 -2.83
C THR A 42 -2.24 -17.31 -1.61
N PHE A 43 -1.13 -16.60 -1.83
CA PHE A 43 -0.35 -15.96 -0.78
C PHE A 43 0.03 -14.54 -1.20
N GLY A 44 0.06 -13.61 -0.25
CA GLY A 44 0.57 -12.27 -0.50
C GLY A 44 0.78 -11.44 0.75
N GLY A 45 1.55 -10.37 0.62
CA GLY A 45 1.76 -9.36 1.66
C GLY A 45 1.33 -7.97 1.20
N SER A 46 0.86 -7.13 2.13
CA SER A 46 0.37 -5.77 1.82
C SER A 46 -0.70 -5.81 0.71
N TYR A 47 -0.60 -4.99 -0.34
CA TYR A 47 -1.52 -5.00 -1.48
C TYR A 47 -1.66 -6.39 -2.14
N ALA A 48 -0.57 -7.15 -2.27
CA ALA A 48 -0.64 -8.51 -2.80
C ALA A 48 -1.37 -9.46 -1.84
N GLY A 49 -1.33 -9.18 -0.54
CA GLY A 49 -2.14 -9.87 0.45
C GLY A 49 -3.62 -9.58 0.27
N SER A 50 -3.99 -8.33 0.00
CA SER A 50 -5.36 -7.95 -0.35
C SER A 50 -5.82 -8.69 -1.62
N LEU A 51 -5.00 -8.71 -2.67
CA LEU A 51 -5.30 -9.47 -3.89
C LEU A 51 -5.46 -10.97 -3.63
N SER A 52 -4.62 -11.57 -2.77
CA SER A 52 -4.74 -12.98 -2.40
C SER A 52 -6.08 -13.28 -1.72
N LEU A 53 -6.47 -12.46 -0.73
CA LEU A 53 -7.74 -12.62 -0.01
C LEU A 53 -8.94 -12.35 -0.93
N TRP A 54 -8.88 -11.30 -1.75
CA TRP A 54 -9.95 -10.98 -2.70
C TRP A 54 -10.05 -12.03 -3.82
N ALA A 55 -8.96 -12.64 -4.27
CA ALA A 55 -9.02 -13.73 -5.25
C ALA A 55 -9.78 -14.95 -4.71
N ARG A 56 -9.60 -15.28 -3.42
CA ARG A 56 -10.40 -16.31 -2.75
C ARG A 56 -11.88 -15.91 -2.63
N GLN A 57 -12.16 -14.63 -2.38
CA GLN A 57 -13.53 -14.13 -2.27
C GLN A 57 -14.26 -14.14 -3.62
N GLU A 58 -13.62 -13.64 -4.68
CA GLU A 58 -14.24 -13.45 -5.99
C GLU A 58 -14.29 -14.74 -6.82
N TYR A 59 -13.31 -15.64 -6.68
CA TYR A 59 -13.23 -16.90 -7.43
C TYR A 59 -13.15 -18.12 -6.48
N PRO A 60 -14.18 -18.35 -5.66
CA PRO A 60 -14.15 -19.40 -4.64
C PRO A 60 -14.12 -20.82 -5.23
N GLU A 61 -14.49 -20.99 -6.50
CA GLU A 61 -14.41 -22.23 -7.27
C GLU A 61 -12.98 -22.53 -7.78
N LEU A 62 -12.13 -21.52 -7.92
CA LEU A 62 -10.75 -21.67 -8.39
C LEU A 62 -9.74 -21.69 -7.24
N VAL A 63 -9.94 -20.85 -6.22
CA VAL A 63 -9.02 -20.67 -5.11
C VAL A 63 -9.65 -21.27 -3.85
N ALA A 64 -9.06 -22.33 -3.31
CA ALA A 64 -9.59 -23.01 -2.13
C ALA A 64 -9.31 -22.26 -0.82
N GLY A 65 -8.23 -21.49 -0.77
CA GLY A 65 -7.81 -20.72 0.39
C GLY A 65 -6.83 -19.60 0.05
N ALA A 66 -6.64 -18.67 0.99
CA ALA A 66 -5.76 -17.53 0.80
C ALA A 66 -5.07 -17.13 2.11
N VAL A 67 -3.85 -16.61 2.00
CA VAL A 67 -3.09 -16.04 3.12
C VAL A 67 -2.62 -14.65 2.75
N GLY A 68 -3.21 -13.64 3.40
CA GLY A 68 -2.82 -12.23 3.27
C GLY A 68 -2.12 -11.72 4.53
N SER A 69 -0.83 -11.39 4.44
CA SER A 69 -0.07 -10.77 5.53
C SER A 69 -0.14 -9.25 5.45
N SER A 70 -0.47 -8.58 6.55
CA SER A 70 -0.58 -7.11 6.61
C SER A 70 -1.43 -6.53 5.47
N ALA A 71 -2.50 -7.25 5.11
CA ALA A 71 -3.34 -6.95 3.96
C ALA A 71 -4.43 -5.94 4.35
N PRO A 72 -4.48 -4.72 3.78
CA PRO A 72 -5.62 -3.85 3.93
C PRO A 72 -6.80 -4.46 3.16
N LEU A 73 -7.74 -5.07 3.88
CA LEU A 73 -8.86 -5.80 3.25
C LEU A 73 -9.93 -4.84 2.72
N GLU A 74 -10.15 -3.74 3.42
CA GLU A 74 -11.09 -2.71 3.01
C GLU A 74 -10.46 -1.80 1.97
N ALA A 75 -11.07 -1.74 0.78
CA ALA A 75 -10.66 -0.80 -0.26
C ALA A 75 -11.17 0.60 0.08
N LYS A 76 -10.37 1.36 0.83
CA LYS A 76 -10.63 2.76 1.19
C LYS A 76 -9.87 3.71 0.26
N LEU A 77 -10.41 4.90 0.06
CA LEU A 77 -9.69 5.99 -0.62
C LEU A 77 -8.76 6.75 0.34
N ASP A 78 -9.14 6.77 1.62
CA ASP A 78 -8.44 7.45 2.69
C ASP A 78 -8.27 6.48 3.87
N PHE A 79 -7.02 6.33 4.31
CA PHE A 79 -6.59 5.44 5.39
C PHE A 79 -6.09 6.27 6.58
N TRP A 80 -6.86 7.30 6.96
CA TRP A 80 -6.53 8.17 8.10
C TRP A 80 -6.40 7.39 9.42
N ASP A 81 -7.11 6.27 9.55
CA ASP A 81 -7.06 5.33 10.68
C ASP A 81 -5.65 4.74 10.90
N ASP A 82 -4.86 4.56 9.83
CA ASP A 82 -3.48 4.08 9.95
C ASP A 82 -2.59 5.09 10.70
N GLN A 83 -2.88 6.39 10.58
CA GLN A 83 -2.12 7.42 11.29
C GLN A 83 -2.39 7.38 12.80
N GLU A 84 -3.64 7.14 13.21
CA GLU A 84 -3.99 6.99 14.63
C GLU A 84 -3.31 5.78 15.25
N VAL A 85 -3.23 4.66 14.51
CA VAL A 85 -2.51 3.46 14.95
C VAL A 85 -1.01 3.75 15.10
N ALA A 86 -0.42 4.49 14.16
CA ALA A 86 0.99 4.87 14.23
C ALA A 86 1.28 5.77 15.45
N GLU A 87 0.42 6.76 15.71
CA GLU A 87 0.54 7.63 16.89
C GLU A 87 0.39 6.83 18.18
N ALA A 88 -0.64 5.99 18.29
CA ALA A 88 -0.88 5.14 19.46
C ALA A 88 0.32 4.22 19.72
N ARG A 89 0.95 3.69 18.66
CA ARG A 89 2.17 2.88 18.82
C ARG A 89 3.33 3.73 19.35
N LEU A 90 3.55 4.92 18.81
CA LEU A 90 4.63 5.79 19.27
C LEU A 90 4.45 6.19 20.74
N ARG A 91 3.22 6.55 21.16
CA ARG A 91 2.88 6.87 22.55
C ARG A 91 3.07 5.69 23.50
N SER A 92 2.63 4.50 23.09
CA SER A 92 2.77 3.30 23.92
C SER A 92 4.23 2.85 24.11
N GLU A 93 5.11 3.11 23.13
CA GLU A 93 6.55 2.89 23.29
C GLU A 93 7.18 3.94 24.21
N ASN A 94 6.89 5.23 23.99
CA ASN A 94 7.39 6.31 24.83
C ASN A 94 6.60 7.61 24.67
N GLU A 95 5.87 8.00 25.73
CA GLU A 95 5.05 9.21 25.74
C GLU A 95 5.88 10.50 25.54
N GLY A 96 7.10 10.55 26.08
CA GLY A 96 8.00 11.69 25.91
C GLY A 96 8.50 11.85 24.47
N CYS A 97 8.76 10.73 23.79
CA CYS A 97 9.13 10.71 22.37
C CYS A 97 7.97 11.16 21.51
N ALA A 98 6.77 10.63 21.74
CA ALA A 98 5.55 11.02 21.01
C ALA A 98 5.24 12.52 21.20
N SER A 99 5.27 13.00 22.44
CA SER A 99 5.07 14.43 22.76
C SER A 99 6.13 15.34 22.11
N SER A 100 7.37 14.86 21.99
CA SER A 100 8.44 15.61 21.31
C SER A 100 8.24 15.64 19.80
N PHE A 101 7.78 14.53 19.22
CA PHE A 101 7.44 14.45 17.80
C PHE A 101 6.29 15.39 17.44
N GLU A 102 5.22 15.42 18.26
CA GLU A 102 4.08 16.31 18.10
C GLU A 102 4.52 17.79 18.07
N LYS A 103 5.31 18.23 19.06
CA LYS A 103 5.87 19.58 19.11
C LYS A 103 6.75 19.90 17.90
N ALA A 104 7.64 18.98 17.53
CA ALA A 104 8.51 19.16 16.37
C ALA A 104 7.69 19.33 15.09
N TYR A 105 6.61 18.57 14.93
CA TYR A 105 5.72 18.68 13.78
C TYR A 105 4.98 20.03 13.74
N GLU A 106 4.46 20.51 14.87
CA GLU A 106 3.83 21.83 14.97
C GLU A 106 4.79 22.97 14.64
N GLU A 107 6.01 22.94 15.19
CA GLU A 107 7.05 23.92 14.90
C GLU A 107 7.43 23.90 13.41
N MET A 108 7.67 22.71 12.86
CA MET A 108 7.96 22.55 11.44
C MET A 108 6.82 23.12 10.57
N SER A 109 5.58 22.76 10.87
CA SER A 109 4.39 23.26 10.15
C SER A 109 4.31 24.79 10.18
N ASN A 110 4.55 25.41 11.34
CA ASN A 110 4.57 26.87 11.46
C ASN A 110 5.71 27.52 10.67
N MET A 111 6.91 26.92 10.68
CA MET A 111 8.06 27.41 9.92
C MET A 111 7.82 27.36 8.40
N THR A 112 7.03 26.42 7.88
CA THR A 112 6.73 26.38 6.43
C THR A 112 5.98 27.60 5.91
N LYS A 113 5.30 28.35 6.80
CA LYS A 113 4.46 29.51 6.44
C LYS A 113 5.27 30.74 6.04
N SER A 114 6.57 30.81 6.35
CA SER A 114 7.45 31.95 6.02
C SER A 114 8.68 31.54 5.21
N LEU A 115 9.27 32.49 4.48
CA LEU A 115 10.51 32.23 3.71
C LEU A 115 11.68 31.89 4.64
N ASP A 116 11.88 32.68 5.70
CA ASP A 116 12.94 32.47 6.69
C ASP A 116 12.80 31.11 7.39
N GLY A 117 11.56 30.73 7.76
CA GLY A 117 11.28 29.42 8.35
C GLY A 117 11.59 28.27 7.41
N ARG A 118 11.25 28.38 6.12
CA ARG A 118 11.64 27.37 5.10
C ARG A 118 13.16 27.28 4.91
N ILE A 119 13.89 28.41 4.94
CA ILE A 119 15.36 28.43 4.88
C ILE A 119 15.96 27.73 6.12
N GLN A 120 15.42 28.00 7.31
CA GLN A 120 15.84 27.34 8.55
C GLN A 120 15.55 25.83 8.50
N LEU A 121 14.37 25.41 8.06
CA LEU A 121 14.02 24.00 7.87
C LEU A 121 14.96 23.29 6.91
N LYS A 122 15.30 23.93 5.78
CA LYS A 122 16.28 23.38 4.83
C LYS A 122 17.62 23.08 5.52
N LYS A 123 18.10 23.98 6.38
CA LYS A 123 19.34 23.79 7.13
C LYS A 123 19.22 22.70 8.20
N LEU A 124 18.13 22.70 8.97
CA LEU A 124 17.89 21.76 10.06
C LEU A 124 17.74 20.32 9.55
N LEU A 125 16.88 20.12 8.55
CA LEU A 125 16.57 18.82 7.96
C LEU A 125 17.55 18.42 6.85
N LYS A 126 18.54 19.27 6.53
CA LYS A 126 19.52 19.08 5.46
C LYS A 126 18.86 18.72 4.12
N LEU A 127 17.80 19.46 3.76
CA LEU A 127 17.03 19.18 2.55
C LEU A 127 17.85 19.52 1.31
N VAL A 128 17.93 18.55 0.39
CA VAL A 128 18.65 18.69 -0.88
C VAL A 128 17.67 19.19 -1.94
N TYR A 129 17.38 20.49 -1.92
CA TYR A 129 16.71 21.15 -3.04
C TYR A 129 17.41 22.48 -3.34
N GLU A 130 17.93 22.61 -4.56
CA GLU A 130 18.29 23.87 -5.19
C GLU A 130 17.14 24.26 -6.11
N TYR A 131 16.56 25.44 -5.90
CA TYR A 131 15.67 26.03 -6.89
C TYR A 131 16.56 26.65 -7.99
N TYR A 132 16.33 26.25 -9.24
CA TYR A 132 16.68 27.04 -10.42
C TYR A 132 15.57 28.05 -10.70
#